data_AF-A0A2T4WSB2-F1
#
_entry.id   AF-A0A2T4WSB2-F1
#
_cell.length_a   1.000
_cell.length_b   1.000
_cell.length_c   1.000
_cell.angle_alpha   90.00
_cell.angle_beta   90.00
_cell.angle_gamma   90.00
#
_symmetry.space_group_name_H-M   'P 1'
#
loop_
_entity.id
_entity.type
_entity.pdbx_description
1 polymer ?
#
loop_
_entity_poly.entity_id
_entity_poly.type
_entity_poly.pdbx_seq_one_letter_code
_entity_poly.pdbx_strand_id
1 'polypeptide(L)'
;MTIRVSILLLFLTGLIFTSCRTEETEFVQAPEDETLAANSSIASLMQRTASNDGSIDNIVDRANCFDLAFPFMIIVNGAQITVTSQEDYAIIECVFEESEDDNDSLEIVFPVTIILADFTEISIANTNELNNYINTCNGENEEDDDIECLDFQYPIIASVFNSNNELLDTINIENDNELYQFIENIGENDIVTIEFPITV
;
A
#
# COMPACT_ATOMS: atom_id res chain seq x y z
N MET A 1 -31.08 53.12 37.39
CA MET A 1 -29.89 52.61 36.66
C MET A 1 -29.96 51.09 36.48
N THR A 2 -30.35 50.33 37.52
CA THR A 2 -30.47 48.86 37.54
C THR A 2 -31.47 48.26 36.54
N ILE A 3 -32.62 48.89 36.30
CA ILE A 3 -33.62 48.42 35.32
C ILE A 3 -33.11 48.50 33.87
N ARG A 4 -32.37 49.56 33.51
CA ARG A 4 -31.82 49.71 32.16
C ARG A 4 -30.70 48.70 31.90
N VAL A 5 -29.88 48.42 32.92
CA VAL A 5 -28.84 47.39 32.86
C VAL A 5 -29.46 45.98 32.77
N SER A 6 -30.54 45.71 33.48
CA SER A 6 -31.24 44.41 33.43
C SER A 6 -31.88 44.14 32.06
N ILE A 7 -32.47 45.18 31.43
CA ILE A 7 -33.03 45.08 30.08
C ILE A 7 -31.92 44.84 29.04
N LEU A 8 -30.78 45.53 29.17
CA LEU A 8 -29.63 45.34 28.27
C LEU A 8 -29.04 43.92 28.40
N LEU A 9 -28.96 43.38 29.63
CA LEU A 9 -28.48 42.02 29.88
C LEU A 9 -29.42 40.98 29.28
N LEU A 10 -30.74 41.16 29.42
CA LEU A 10 -31.75 40.26 28.86
C LEU A 10 -31.71 40.23 27.32
N PHE A 11 -31.47 41.39 26.70
CA PHE A 11 -31.32 41.54 25.25
C PHE A 11 -30.04 40.86 24.75
N LEU A 12 -28.93 41.01 25.50
CA LEU A 12 -27.65 40.38 25.16
C LEU A 12 -27.70 38.85 25.32
N THR A 13 -28.44 38.33 26.31
CA THR A 13 -28.70 36.89 26.46
C THR A 13 -29.65 36.33 25.39
N GLY A 14 -30.49 37.15 24.75
CA GLY A 14 -31.31 36.73 23.62
C GLY A 14 -30.52 36.58 22.32
N LEU A 15 -29.46 37.37 22.15
CA LEU A 15 -28.61 37.38 20.95
C LEU A 15 -27.66 36.16 20.86
N ILE A 16 -27.37 35.48 21.98
CA ILE A 16 -26.53 34.27 21.99
C ILE A 16 -27.28 32.99 21.57
N PHE A 17 -28.61 33.05 21.38
CA PHE A 17 -29.40 31.92 20.87
C PHE A 17 -29.75 32.02 19.38
N THR A 18 -29.21 33.00 18.64
CA THR A 18 -29.49 33.16 17.21
C THR A 18 -28.42 32.56 16.29
N SER A 19 -27.53 31.70 16.79
CA SER A 19 -26.66 30.89 15.91
C SER A 19 -27.45 29.74 15.29
N CYS A 20 -28.43 30.05 14.45
CA CYS A 20 -28.91 29.09 13.47
C CYS A 20 -27.90 29.08 12.33
N ARG A 21 -26.95 28.12 12.34
CA ARG A 21 -26.18 27.82 11.13
C ARG A 21 -27.21 27.45 10.06
N THR A 22 -27.35 28.30 9.06
CA THR A 22 -28.32 28.17 7.95
C THR A 22 -27.55 27.88 6.66
N GLU A 23 -26.48 27.09 6.76
CA GLU A 23 -25.90 26.53 5.56
C GLU A 23 -26.61 25.20 5.34
N GLU A 24 -27.64 25.22 4.50
CA GLU A 24 -27.84 24.08 3.62
C GLU A 24 -26.67 24.17 2.64
N THR A 25 -25.60 23.44 2.93
CA THR A 25 -24.61 23.13 1.91
C THR A 25 -25.34 22.25 0.92
N GLU A 26 -25.77 22.81 -0.22
CA GLU A 26 -26.02 21.96 -1.38
C GLU A 26 -24.73 21.17 -1.58
N PHE A 27 -24.76 19.89 -1.23
CA PHE A 27 -23.69 18.98 -1.53
C PHE A 27 -23.73 18.77 -3.04
N VAL A 28 -23.02 19.64 -3.76
CA VAL A 28 -22.70 19.39 -5.16
C VAL A 28 -21.65 18.29 -5.10
N GLN A 29 -22.13 17.05 -5.12
CA GLN A 29 -21.28 15.89 -5.27
C GLN A 29 -20.42 16.12 -6.52
N ALA A 30 -19.12 15.84 -6.42
CA ALA A 30 -18.29 15.78 -7.61
C ALA A 30 -19.00 14.89 -8.64
N PRO A 31 -18.94 15.21 -9.95
CA PRO A 31 -19.47 14.33 -10.98
C PRO A 31 -18.99 12.91 -10.72
N GLU A 32 -19.85 11.90 -10.89
CA GLU A 32 -19.47 10.49 -10.64
C GLU A 32 -18.17 10.12 -11.39
N ASP A 33 -17.99 10.70 -12.57
CA ASP A 33 -16.82 10.53 -13.44
C ASP A 33 -15.51 11.12 -12.88
N GLU A 34 -15.56 11.93 -11.82
CA GLU A 34 -14.40 12.55 -11.15
C GLU A 34 -14.08 11.90 -9.80
N THR A 35 -14.84 10.88 -9.39
CA THR A 35 -14.66 10.19 -8.11
C THR A 35 -14.01 8.82 -8.26
N LEU A 36 -13.10 8.48 -7.35
CA LEU A 36 -12.51 7.15 -7.24
C LEU A 36 -13.34 6.29 -6.30
N ALA A 37 -14.26 5.49 -6.84
CA ALA A 37 -15.02 4.53 -6.05
C ALA A 37 -14.16 3.29 -5.73
N ALA A 38 -14.21 2.80 -4.49
CA ALA A 38 -13.39 1.68 -3.98
C ALA A 38 -13.48 0.41 -4.83
N ASN A 39 -14.68 0.08 -5.33
CA ASN A 39 -14.94 -1.12 -6.14
C ASN A 39 -14.96 -0.86 -7.65
N SER A 40 -14.46 0.30 -8.08
CA SER A 40 -14.37 0.62 -9.51
C SER A 40 -13.25 -0.18 -10.18
N SER A 41 -13.37 -0.39 -11.49
CA SER A 41 -12.32 -1.04 -12.27
C SER A 41 -10.99 -0.28 -12.19
N ILE A 42 -11.03 1.05 -12.11
CA ILE A 42 -9.81 1.85 -12.01
C ILE A 42 -9.14 1.72 -10.63
N ALA A 43 -9.91 1.70 -9.53
CA ALA A 43 -9.36 1.48 -8.20
C ALA A 43 -8.68 0.10 -8.10
N SER A 44 -9.32 -0.95 -8.63
CA SER A 44 -8.73 -2.29 -8.69
C SER A 44 -7.46 -2.33 -9.54
N LEU A 45 -7.42 -1.66 -10.71
CA LEU A 45 -6.20 -1.59 -11.52
C LEU A 45 -5.08 -0.84 -10.80
N MET A 46 -5.38 0.29 -10.16
CA MET A 46 -4.39 1.04 -9.38
C MET A 46 -3.84 0.20 -8.22
N GLN A 47 -4.70 -0.53 -7.51
CA GLN A 47 -4.30 -1.39 -6.41
C GLN A 47 -3.40 -2.55 -6.88
N ARG A 48 -3.72 -3.17 -8.01
CA ARG A 48 -2.91 -4.26 -8.61
C ARG A 48 -1.58 -3.76 -9.18
N THR A 49 -1.51 -2.51 -9.65
CA THR A 49 -0.23 -1.89 -10.05
C THR A 49 0.62 -1.53 -8.84
N ALA A 50 0.01 -1.24 -7.69
CA ALA A 50 0.71 -0.88 -6.46
C ALA A 50 0.92 -2.06 -5.49
N SER A 51 0.54 -3.29 -5.85
CA SER A 51 0.78 -4.45 -4.99
C SER A 51 2.25 -4.82 -4.98
N ASN A 52 2.71 -5.45 -3.90
CA ASN A 52 4.04 -6.03 -3.88
C ASN A 52 4.09 -7.24 -4.82
N ASP A 53 4.79 -7.08 -5.94
CA ASP A 53 4.97 -8.10 -6.99
C ASP A 53 5.50 -9.41 -6.39
N GLY A 54 6.65 -9.35 -5.70
CA GLY A 54 7.24 -10.55 -5.12
C GLY A 54 8.08 -11.38 -6.10
N SER A 55 8.24 -10.94 -7.36
CA SER A 55 9.08 -11.65 -8.32
C SER A 55 10.58 -11.32 -8.23
N ILE A 56 10.95 -10.25 -7.51
CA ILE A 56 12.31 -9.68 -7.49
C ILE A 56 13.34 -10.66 -6.93
N ASP A 57 12.95 -11.52 -5.99
CA ASP A 57 13.85 -12.44 -5.31
C ASP A 57 13.62 -13.92 -5.67
N ASN A 58 12.93 -14.19 -6.78
CA ASN A 58 12.70 -15.52 -7.34
C ASN A 58 13.97 -16.39 -7.46
N ILE A 59 15.15 -15.77 -7.63
CA ILE A 59 16.45 -16.47 -7.63
C ILE A 59 16.73 -17.21 -6.31
N VAL A 60 16.07 -16.80 -5.22
CA VAL A 60 16.24 -17.32 -3.85
C VAL A 60 15.13 -18.32 -3.51
N ASP A 61 13.86 -17.96 -3.68
CA ASP A 61 12.73 -18.74 -3.14
C ASP A 61 11.82 -19.37 -4.19
N ARG A 62 11.93 -18.94 -5.46
CA ARG A 62 11.15 -19.41 -6.62
C ARG A 62 9.64 -19.18 -6.46
N ALA A 63 9.26 -18.13 -5.74
CA ALA A 63 7.89 -17.70 -5.54
C ALA A 63 7.70 -16.31 -6.16
N ASN A 64 6.64 -16.14 -6.94
CA ASN A 64 6.34 -14.88 -7.62
C ASN A 64 5.31 -14.00 -6.87
N CYS A 65 5.03 -14.26 -5.58
CA CYS A 65 3.88 -13.64 -4.91
C CYS A 65 4.17 -13.03 -3.52
N PHE A 66 5.44 -13.02 -3.11
CA PHE A 66 5.96 -12.34 -1.94
C PHE A 66 7.48 -12.20 -2.05
N ASP A 67 8.09 -11.25 -1.35
CA ASP A 67 9.56 -11.13 -1.26
C ASP A 67 10.08 -11.53 0.12
N LEU A 68 11.35 -11.90 0.23
CA LEU A 68 12.10 -11.96 1.47
C LEU A 68 12.57 -10.55 1.91
N ALA A 69 12.13 -10.13 3.09
CA ALA A 69 12.56 -8.86 3.67
C ALA A 69 14.05 -8.88 4.02
N PHE A 70 14.77 -7.84 3.58
CA PHE A 70 16.18 -7.66 3.93
C PHE A 70 16.37 -7.30 5.43
N PRO A 71 17.50 -7.69 6.04
CA PRO A 71 18.49 -8.61 5.53
C PRO A 71 18.16 -10.07 5.87
N PHE A 72 18.55 -10.99 4.99
CA PHE A 72 18.50 -12.43 5.24
C PHE A 72 19.82 -13.09 4.84
N MET A 73 19.95 -14.38 5.15
CA MET A 73 21.17 -15.12 4.91
C MET A 73 20.88 -16.41 4.16
N ILE A 74 21.77 -16.75 3.24
CA ILE A 74 21.68 -17.95 2.40
C ILE A 74 23.02 -18.67 2.38
N ILE A 75 22.98 -19.95 2.00
CA ILE A 75 24.14 -20.79 1.70
C ILE A 75 23.98 -21.20 0.24
N VAL A 76 24.84 -20.68 -0.64
CA VAL A 76 24.84 -20.93 -2.08
C VAL A 76 26.10 -21.70 -2.44
N ASN A 77 25.97 -22.92 -2.97
CA ASN A 77 27.08 -23.82 -3.28
C ASN A 77 28.10 -23.97 -2.12
N GLY A 78 27.61 -23.91 -0.88
CA GLY A 78 28.41 -24.00 0.35
C GLY A 78 29.04 -22.67 0.83
N ALA A 79 28.89 -21.58 0.06
CA ALA A 79 29.30 -20.24 0.45
C ALA A 79 28.15 -19.52 1.16
N GLN A 80 28.44 -18.94 2.32
CA GLN A 80 27.45 -18.19 3.11
C GLN A 80 27.44 -16.73 2.67
N ILE A 81 26.27 -16.23 2.26
CA ILE A 81 26.05 -14.85 1.79
C ILE A 81 24.98 -14.21 2.68
N THR A 82 25.22 -12.96 3.11
CA THR A 82 24.18 -12.12 3.71
C THR A 82 23.65 -11.19 2.64
N VAL A 83 22.38 -11.30 2.32
CA VAL A 83 21.69 -10.47 1.35
C VAL A 83 21.10 -9.27 2.10
N THR A 84 21.55 -8.08 1.76
CA THR A 84 21.18 -6.82 2.43
C THR A 84 20.44 -5.85 1.53
N SER A 85 20.50 -6.05 0.22
CA SER A 85 19.76 -5.31 -0.80
C SER A 85 19.64 -6.11 -2.09
N GLN A 86 18.82 -5.63 -3.03
CA GLN A 86 18.58 -6.27 -4.32
C GLN A 86 19.87 -6.43 -5.14
N GLU A 87 20.85 -5.53 -5.00
CA GLU A 87 22.14 -5.65 -5.71
C GLU A 87 22.93 -6.90 -5.31
N ASP A 88 22.69 -7.46 -4.12
CA ASP A 88 23.35 -8.68 -3.66
C ASP A 88 22.87 -9.93 -4.45
N TYR A 89 21.75 -9.87 -5.18
CA TYR A 89 21.31 -10.98 -6.05
C TYR A 89 22.29 -11.26 -7.19
N ALA A 90 23.00 -10.23 -7.68
CA ALA A 90 24.06 -10.42 -8.68
C ALA A 90 25.22 -11.27 -8.13
N ILE A 91 25.44 -11.27 -6.81
CA ILE A 91 26.45 -12.13 -6.17
C ILE A 91 26.00 -13.59 -6.20
N ILE A 92 24.70 -13.84 -6.01
CA ILE A 92 24.11 -15.19 -6.10
C ILE A 92 24.26 -15.73 -7.52
N GLU A 93 23.88 -14.93 -8.51
CA GLU A 93 24.03 -15.26 -9.94
C GLU A 93 25.49 -15.57 -10.27
N CYS A 94 26.44 -14.75 -9.81
CA CYS A 94 27.88 -15.01 -10.01
C CYS A 94 28.36 -16.33 -9.39
N VAL A 95 27.78 -16.78 -8.28
CA VAL A 95 28.13 -18.08 -7.67
C VAL A 95 27.56 -19.24 -8.48
N PHE A 96 26.35 -19.10 -9.02
CA PHE A 96 25.77 -20.09 -9.93
C PHE A 96 26.52 -20.16 -11.28
N GLU A 97 27.07 -19.04 -11.76
CA GLU A 97 27.84 -18.99 -13.00
C GLU A 97 29.33 -19.36 -12.86
N GLU A 98 29.82 -19.67 -11.65
CA GLU A 98 31.25 -19.98 -11.43
C GLU A 98 31.69 -21.22 -12.23
N SER A 99 30.77 -22.14 -12.49
CA SER A 99 30.99 -23.36 -13.26
C SER A 99 29.74 -23.75 -14.04
N GLU A 100 29.92 -24.28 -15.26
CA GLU A 100 28.81 -24.81 -16.07
C GLU A 100 28.57 -26.32 -15.82
N ASP A 101 29.46 -26.98 -15.06
CA ASP A 101 29.52 -28.43 -14.87
C ASP A 101 29.14 -28.91 -13.45
N ASP A 102 28.69 -28.01 -12.58
CA ASP A 102 28.22 -28.31 -11.22
C ASP A 102 26.69 -28.30 -11.11
N ASN A 103 26.20 -28.58 -9.91
CA ASN A 103 24.78 -28.58 -9.61
C ASN A 103 24.52 -27.56 -8.52
N ASP A 104 23.89 -26.47 -8.91
CA ASP A 104 23.59 -25.36 -8.02
C ASP A 104 22.66 -25.74 -6.88
N SER A 105 22.98 -25.23 -5.70
CA SER A 105 22.21 -25.41 -4.49
C SER A 105 22.15 -24.11 -3.71
N LEU A 106 20.95 -23.80 -3.21
CA LEU A 106 20.70 -22.65 -2.36
C LEU A 106 19.87 -23.09 -1.16
N GLU A 107 20.31 -22.72 0.03
CA GLU A 107 19.60 -22.94 1.29
C GLU A 107 19.41 -21.60 2.02
N ILE A 108 18.18 -21.30 2.42
CA ILE A 108 17.86 -20.13 3.25
C ILE A 108 18.16 -20.44 4.72
N VAL A 109 18.85 -19.52 5.39
CA VAL A 109 19.13 -19.60 6.83
C VAL A 109 18.01 -18.90 7.60
N PHE A 110 17.22 -19.70 8.31
CA PHE A 110 16.08 -19.22 9.10
C PHE A 110 16.49 -18.68 10.49
N PRO A 111 15.69 -17.79 11.09
CA PRO A 111 14.42 -17.25 10.58
C PRO A 111 14.61 -16.17 9.51
N VAL A 112 13.59 -16.01 8.66
CA VAL A 112 13.46 -14.91 7.68
C VAL A 112 12.10 -14.23 7.84
N THR A 113 11.89 -13.10 7.19
CA THR A 113 10.59 -12.44 7.09
C THR A 113 10.21 -12.37 5.61
N ILE A 114 8.95 -12.67 5.28
CA ILE A 114 8.38 -12.47 3.94
C ILE A 114 7.49 -11.22 3.94
N ILE A 115 7.37 -10.57 2.79
CA ILE A 115 6.50 -9.41 2.52
C ILE A 115 5.48 -9.84 1.47
N LEU A 116 4.21 -9.94 1.87
CA LEU A 116 3.13 -10.36 0.97
C LEU A 116 2.71 -9.23 0.00
N ALA A 117 1.86 -9.57 -0.97
CA ALA A 117 1.28 -8.64 -1.95
C ALA A 117 0.64 -7.38 -1.34
N ASP A 118 0.10 -7.48 -0.11
CA ASP A 118 -0.51 -6.39 0.64
C ASP A 118 0.47 -5.65 1.57
N PHE A 119 1.77 -5.91 1.42
CA PHE A 119 2.88 -5.44 2.26
C PHE A 119 2.85 -5.95 3.70
N THR A 120 2.02 -6.95 4.03
CA THR A 120 2.06 -7.59 5.34
C THR A 120 3.37 -8.37 5.51
N GLU A 121 4.07 -8.11 6.61
CA GLU A 121 5.27 -8.85 6.99
C GLU A 121 4.94 -10.07 7.85
N ILE A 122 5.49 -11.24 7.49
CA ILE A 122 5.33 -12.49 8.22
C ILE A 122 6.69 -13.11 8.53
N SER A 123 6.95 -13.39 9.80
CA SER A 123 8.16 -14.11 10.20
C SER A 123 8.02 -15.60 9.96
N ILE A 124 8.99 -16.19 9.26
CA ILE A 124 9.06 -17.58 8.87
C ILE A 124 10.18 -18.27 9.64
N ALA A 125 9.85 -19.33 10.38
CA ALA A 125 10.77 -19.97 11.29
C ALA A 125 11.59 -21.11 10.67
N ASN A 126 11.14 -21.69 9.55
CA ASN A 126 11.77 -22.84 8.91
C ASN A 126 11.27 -23.08 7.48
N THR A 127 11.96 -23.97 6.76
CA THR A 127 11.66 -24.36 5.37
C THR A 127 10.24 -24.87 5.15
N ASN A 128 9.65 -25.63 6.10
CA ASN A 128 8.30 -26.15 5.90
C ASN A 128 7.25 -25.03 5.93
N GLU A 129 7.47 -24.01 6.76
CA GLU A 129 6.60 -22.85 6.81
C GLU A 129 6.73 -22.01 5.54
N LEU A 130 7.96 -21.75 5.08
CA LEU A 130 8.20 -21.06 3.80
C LEU A 130 7.52 -21.79 2.64
N ASN A 131 7.71 -23.11 2.55
CA ASN A 131 7.10 -23.92 1.50
C ASN A 131 5.57 -23.85 1.50
N ASN A 132 4.91 -23.60 2.65
CA ASN A 132 3.46 -23.43 2.66
C ASN A 132 3.03 -22.15 1.92
N TYR A 133 3.83 -21.08 1.98
CA TYR A 133 3.60 -19.85 1.23
C TYR A 133 4.02 -20.01 -0.25
N ILE A 134 5.17 -20.63 -0.53
CA ILE A 134 5.61 -20.88 -1.92
C ILE A 134 4.53 -21.66 -2.69
N ASN A 135 3.93 -22.68 -2.06
CA ASN A 135 2.88 -23.50 -2.68
C ASN A 135 1.54 -22.76 -2.91
N THR A 136 1.38 -21.53 -2.42
CA THR A 136 0.22 -20.68 -2.74
C THR A 136 0.45 -19.75 -3.92
N CYS A 137 1.71 -19.58 -4.36
CA CYS A 137 2.05 -18.80 -5.53
C CYS A 137 1.81 -19.62 -6.83
N ASN A 138 1.73 -18.92 -7.97
CA ASN A 138 1.52 -19.56 -9.27
C ASN A 138 2.79 -20.24 -9.79
N GLY A 139 3.96 -19.77 -9.35
CA GLY A 139 5.27 -20.32 -9.66
C GLY A 139 6.21 -19.27 -10.23
N GLU A 140 7.49 -19.61 -10.30
CA GLU A 140 8.53 -18.75 -10.84
C GLU A 140 8.24 -18.36 -12.32
N ASN A 141 8.04 -17.07 -12.59
CA ASN A 141 7.73 -16.51 -13.92
C ASN A 141 6.37 -16.93 -14.54
N GLU A 142 5.37 -17.23 -13.71
CA GLU A 142 3.99 -17.45 -14.17
C GLU A 142 3.15 -16.18 -14.02
N GLU A 143 2.11 -16.01 -14.86
CA GLU A 143 1.19 -14.88 -14.73
C GLU A 143 0.44 -14.94 -13.39
N ASP A 144 0.29 -13.81 -12.72
CA ASP A 144 -0.56 -13.67 -11.54
C ASP A 144 -1.46 -12.42 -11.58
N ASP A 145 -1.95 -12.03 -10.40
CA ASP A 145 -2.97 -11.01 -10.25
C ASP A 145 -2.39 -9.58 -10.21
N ASP A 146 -1.10 -9.35 -10.10
CA ASP A 146 -0.55 -8.00 -10.07
C ASP A 146 -0.44 -7.35 -11.47
N ILE A 147 0.13 -6.13 -11.55
CA ILE A 147 0.44 -5.46 -12.82
C ILE A 147 1.86 -4.91 -12.75
N GLU A 148 2.83 -5.75 -13.09
CA GLU A 148 4.28 -5.43 -13.05
C GLU A 148 4.75 -4.44 -14.13
N CYS A 149 4.01 -4.34 -15.25
CA CYS A 149 4.48 -3.61 -16.44
C CYS A 149 4.29 -2.08 -16.37
N LEU A 150 3.76 -1.58 -15.26
CA LEU A 150 3.45 -0.17 -14.99
C LEU A 150 3.91 0.17 -13.57
N ASP A 151 4.38 1.40 -13.34
CA ASP A 151 4.84 1.83 -12.02
C ASP A 151 4.46 3.30 -11.79
N PHE A 152 3.85 3.60 -10.65
CA PHE A 152 3.43 4.97 -10.36
C PHE A 152 4.62 5.85 -10.00
N GLN A 153 4.63 7.08 -10.51
CA GLN A 153 5.57 8.10 -10.01
C GLN A 153 4.93 8.86 -8.85
N TYR A 154 5.51 8.67 -7.67
CA TYR A 154 5.12 9.37 -6.45
C TYR A 154 5.75 10.77 -6.33
N PRO A 155 5.11 11.69 -5.60
CA PRO A 155 3.89 11.49 -4.81
C PRO A 155 2.59 11.60 -5.63
N ILE A 156 1.55 10.89 -5.17
CA ILE A 156 0.16 11.04 -5.61
C ILE A 156 -0.64 11.73 -4.50
N ILE A 157 -1.38 12.79 -4.85
CA ILE A 157 -2.20 13.53 -3.89
C ILE A 157 -3.66 13.17 -4.09
N ALA A 158 -4.34 12.81 -3.00
CA ALA A 158 -5.77 12.53 -2.99
C ALA A 158 -6.48 13.43 -1.98
N SER A 159 -7.71 13.85 -2.31
CA SER A 159 -8.63 14.49 -1.38
C SER A 159 -9.75 13.52 -1.02
N VAL A 160 -10.05 13.39 0.27
CA VAL A 160 -11.07 12.48 0.79
C VAL A 160 -12.09 13.29 1.58
N PHE A 161 -13.36 13.18 1.21
CA PHE A 161 -14.47 13.70 1.98
C PHE A 161 -15.33 12.56 2.54
N ASN A 162 -15.46 12.47 3.86
CA ASN A 162 -16.29 11.46 4.49
C ASN A 162 -17.70 12.02 4.77
N SER A 163 -18.69 11.50 4.06
CA SER A 163 -20.08 11.97 4.13
C SER A 163 -20.82 11.68 5.44
N ASN A 164 -20.29 10.80 6.30
CA ASN A 164 -20.89 10.46 7.59
C ASN A 164 -20.49 11.46 8.69
N ASN A 165 -19.25 11.96 8.68
CA ASN A 165 -18.75 12.89 9.71
C ASN A 165 -18.39 14.28 9.18
N GLU A 166 -18.55 14.52 7.87
CA GLU A 166 -18.28 15.77 7.16
C GLU A 166 -16.80 16.24 7.26
N LEU A 167 -15.86 15.31 7.47
CA LEU A 167 -14.43 15.60 7.47
C LEU A 167 -13.88 15.59 6.04
N LEU A 168 -13.01 16.56 5.76
CA LEU A 168 -12.26 16.68 4.52
C LEU A 168 -10.77 16.58 4.85
N ASP A 169 -10.08 15.63 4.21
CA ASP A 169 -8.65 15.39 4.38
C ASP A 169 -7.94 15.40 3.02
N THR A 170 -6.65 15.74 3.04
CA THR A 170 -5.74 15.60 1.91
C THR A 170 -4.67 14.59 2.29
N ILE A 171 -4.55 13.54 1.48
CA ILE A 171 -3.62 12.44 1.66
C ILE A 171 -2.50 12.60 0.63
N ASN A 172 -1.27 12.50 1.11
CA ASN A 172 -0.07 12.50 0.29
C ASN A 172 0.50 11.08 0.32
N ILE A 173 0.50 10.43 -0.84
CA ILE A 173 0.86 9.03 -1.02
C ILE A 173 2.26 9.00 -1.63
N GLU A 174 3.22 8.37 -0.96
CA GLU A 174 4.65 8.47 -1.28
C GLU A 174 5.26 7.18 -1.86
N ASN A 175 4.54 6.06 -1.83
CA ASN A 175 5.00 4.75 -2.31
C ASN A 175 3.82 3.79 -2.54
N ASP A 176 4.12 2.63 -3.12
CA ASP A 176 3.15 1.58 -3.46
C ASP A 176 2.39 1.04 -2.27
N ASN A 177 3.06 0.81 -1.14
CA ASN A 177 2.38 0.38 0.09
C ASN A 177 1.32 1.40 0.53
N GLU A 178 1.67 2.69 0.54
CA GLU A 178 0.71 3.74 0.87
C GLU A 178 -0.44 3.81 -0.14
N LEU A 179 -0.19 3.62 -1.43
CA LEU A 179 -1.25 3.62 -2.46
C LEU A 179 -2.17 2.40 -2.34
N TYR A 180 -1.59 1.22 -2.19
CA TYR A 180 -2.30 -0.04 -1.99
C TYR A 180 -3.24 0.06 -0.79
N GLN A 181 -2.68 0.49 0.35
CA GLN A 181 -3.43 0.66 1.59
C GLN A 181 -4.46 1.78 1.47
N PHE A 182 -4.15 2.88 0.78
CA PHE A 182 -5.11 3.95 0.55
C PHE A 182 -6.36 3.44 -0.17
N ILE A 183 -6.18 2.67 -1.26
CA ILE A 183 -7.29 2.13 -2.05
C ILE A 183 -8.08 1.09 -1.26
N GLU A 184 -7.41 0.17 -0.56
CA GLU A 184 -8.04 -0.87 0.26
C GLU A 184 -8.93 -0.26 1.37
N ASN A 185 -8.54 0.90 1.89
CA ASN A 185 -9.22 1.56 3.00
C ASN A 185 -10.26 2.62 2.57
N ILE A 186 -10.59 2.76 1.28
CA ILE A 186 -11.68 3.66 0.84
C ILE A 186 -13.01 3.13 1.38
N GLY A 187 -13.61 3.84 2.32
CA GLY A 187 -14.87 3.45 2.95
C GLY A 187 -16.10 3.78 2.09
N GLU A 188 -17.23 3.14 2.40
CA GLU A 188 -18.51 3.35 1.69
C GLU A 188 -19.01 4.81 1.73
N ASN A 189 -18.58 5.58 2.73
CA ASN A 189 -18.98 6.98 2.91
C ASN A 189 -17.94 7.97 2.38
N ASP A 190 -16.80 7.47 1.86
CA ASP A 190 -15.70 8.29 1.40
C ASP A 190 -15.89 8.66 -0.06
N ILE A 191 -15.72 9.95 -0.35
CA ILE A 191 -15.74 10.51 -1.69
C ILE A 191 -14.33 10.96 -1.97
N VAL A 192 -13.66 10.20 -2.84
CA VAL A 192 -12.23 10.35 -3.13
C VAL A 192 -12.03 10.99 -4.49
N THR A 193 -11.13 11.95 -4.58
CA THR A 193 -10.65 12.54 -5.83
C THR A 193 -9.13 12.56 -5.86
N ILE A 194 -8.52 12.20 -6.99
CA ILE A 194 -7.07 12.28 -7.20
C ILE A 194 -6.71 13.60 -7.88
N GLU A 195 -5.64 14.26 -7.45
CA GLU A 195 -5.10 15.42 -8.15
C GLU A 195 -4.39 15.00 -9.43
N PHE A 196 -4.94 15.40 -10.58
CA PHE A 196 -4.35 15.13 -11.89
C PHE A 196 -3.41 16.25 -12.34
N PRO A 197 -2.39 15.93 -13.18
CA PRO A 197 -2.09 14.59 -13.72
C PRO A 197 -1.27 13.71 -12.76
N ILE A 198 -1.52 12.39 -12.81
CA ILE A 198 -0.61 11.37 -12.27
C ILE A 198 0.27 10.82 -13.41
N THR A 199 1.44 10.26 -13.05
CA THR A 199 2.35 9.62 -14.01
C THR A 199 2.52 8.15 -13.66
N VAL A 200 2.54 7.32 -14.69
CA VAL A 200 2.73 5.86 -14.69
C VAL A 200 3.74 5.50 -15.78
#